data_AF-A0A966PV58-F1
#
_entry.id   AF-A0A966PV58-F1
#
_cell.length_a   1.000
_cell.length_b   1.000
_cell.length_c   1.000
_cell.angle_alpha   90.00
_cell.angle_beta   90.00
_cell.angle_gamma   90.00
#
_symmetry.space_group_name_H-M   'P 1'
#
loop_
_entity.id
_entity.type
_entity.pdbx_description
1 polymer ?
#
loop_
_entity_poly.entity_id
_entity_poly.type
_entity_poly.pdbx_seq_one_letter_code
_entity_poly.pdbx_strand_id
1 'polypeptide(L)' 'MTTQVQFRRGTTAQHASFTGAQAEITVDTDKKTAIVHDGSTAGGIELARADGAIAMAIVFGL' A
#
# COMPACT_ATOMS: atom_id res chain seq x y z
N MET A 1 12.02 22.57 13.48
CA MET A 1 11.92 22.40 12.02
C MET A 1 11.28 21.04 11.76
N THR A 2 10.18 20.98 11.02
CA THR A 2 9.53 19.72 10.63
C THR A 2 9.86 19.43 9.17
N THR A 3 10.39 18.23 8.90
CA THR A 3 10.69 17.80 7.54
C THR A 3 9.51 17.00 7.00
N GLN A 4 8.92 17.46 5.90
CA GLN A 4 7.89 16.69 5.21
C GLN A 4 8.56 15.66 4.29
N VAL A 5 8.36 14.37 4.59
CA VAL A 5 8.83 13.28 3.73
C VAL A 5 7.71 12.87 2.78
N GLN A 6 8.01 12.85 1.49
CA GLN A 6 7.09 12.36 0.46
C GLN A 6 7.64 11.04 -0.08
N PHE A 7 6.84 9.98 0.05
CA PHE A 7 7.17 8.68 -0.53
C PHE A 7 6.85 8.65 -2.03
N ARG A 8 7.50 7.71 -2.73
CA ARG A 8 7.18 7.37 -4.12
C ARG A 8 5.70 6.96 -4.21
N ARG A 9 5.00 7.45 -5.21
CA ARG A 9 3.53 7.31 -5.32
C ARG A 9 3.09 7.00 -6.74
N GLY A 10 1.94 6.36 -6.87
CA GLY A 10 1.32 6.02 -8.15
C GLY A 10 -0.11 5.48 -7.99
N THR A 11 -0.79 5.29 -9.10
CA THR A 11 -2.12 4.65 -9.18
C THR A 11 -2.01 3.14 -8.97
N THR A 12 -3.14 2.47 -8.66
CA THR A 12 -3.15 1.00 -8.51
C THR A 12 -2.68 0.31 -9.80
N ALA A 13 -3.04 0.87 -10.96
CA ALA A 13 -2.61 0.34 -12.25
C ALA A 13 -1.08 0.47 -12.48
N GLN A 14 -0.47 1.56 -11.99
CA GLN A 14 0.99 1.74 -12.04
C GLN A 14 1.71 0.82 -11.07
N HIS A 15 1.12 0.56 -9.90
CA HIS A 15 1.67 -0.37 -8.92
C HIS A 15 1.61 -1.81 -9.38
N ALA A 16 0.60 -2.21 -10.15
CA ALA A 16 0.39 -3.59 -10.59
C ALA A 16 1.60 -4.23 -11.32
N SER A 17 2.41 -3.43 -12.01
CA SER A 17 3.64 -3.89 -12.69
C SER A 17 4.93 -3.42 -12.03
N PHE A 18 4.84 -2.61 -10.97
CA PHE A 18 6.00 -2.10 -10.25
C PHE A 18 6.47 -3.11 -9.19
N THR A 19 7.78 -3.39 -9.17
CA THR A 19 8.43 -4.12 -8.08
C THR A 19 9.40 -3.15 -7.39
N GLY A 20 9.11 -2.80 -6.14
CA GLY A 20 9.99 -1.97 -5.33
C GLY A 20 11.16 -2.76 -4.75
N ALA A 21 12.17 -2.04 -4.27
CA ALA A 21 13.30 -2.66 -3.58
C ALA A 21 12.87 -3.28 -2.24
N GLN A 22 13.72 -4.13 -1.67
CA GLN A 22 13.48 -4.69 -0.34
C GLN A 22 13.30 -3.57 0.70
N ALA A 23 12.22 -3.67 1.49
CA ALA A 23 11.83 -2.69 2.50
C ALA A 23 11.49 -1.29 1.95
N GLU A 24 11.27 -1.14 0.65
CA GLU A 24 10.73 0.10 0.07
C GLU A 24 9.24 0.24 0.44
N ILE A 25 8.85 1.46 0.86
CA ILE A 25 7.45 1.83 1.08
C ILE A 25 7.04 2.82 0.00
N THR A 26 5.93 2.51 -0.66
CA THR A 26 5.30 3.37 -1.66
C THR A 26 3.84 3.64 -1.31
N VAL A 27 3.25 4.67 -1.91
CA VAL A 27 1.85 5.04 -1.68
C VAL A 27 1.04 4.78 -2.94
N ASP A 28 -0.04 4.01 -2.80
CA ASP A 28 -1.11 3.93 -3.79
C ASP A 28 -2.07 5.10 -3.59
N THR A 29 -2.21 5.96 -4.59
CA THR A 29 -3.04 7.17 -4.49
C THR A 29 -4.52 6.92 -4.72
N ASP A 30 -4.90 5.84 -5.38
CA ASP A 30 -6.30 5.51 -5.64
C ASP A 30 -6.93 4.89 -4.40
N LYS A 31 -6.24 3.90 -3.82
CA LYS A 31 -6.63 3.25 -2.56
C LYS A 31 -6.24 4.06 -1.33
N LYS A 32 -5.37 5.07 -1.49
CA LYS A 32 -4.83 5.91 -0.41
C LYS A 32 -4.22 5.05 0.71
N THR A 33 -3.45 4.04 0.32
CA THR A 33 -2.79 3.11 1.27
C THR A 33 -1.30 3.00 0.97
N ALA A 34 -0.55 2.48 1.93
CA ALA A 34 0.86 2.19 1.77
C ALA A 34 1.05 0.74 1.28
N ILE A 35 2.05 0.55 0.43
CA ILE A 35 2.47 -0.75 -0.11
C ILE A 35 3.92 -0.97 0.29
N VAL A 36 4.19 -2.12 0.90
CA VAL A 36 5.54 -2.57 1.29
C VAL A 36 6.07 -3.52 0.22
N HIS A 37 7.32 -3.34 -0.18
CA HIS A 37 7.98 -4.15 -1.20
C HIS A 37 9.09 -5.04 -0.62
N ASP A 38 9.29 -6.19 -1.24
CA ASP A 38 10.26 -7.21 -0.85
C ASP A 38 11.42 -7.37 -1.85
N GLY A 39 11.39 -6.65 -2.98
CA GLY A 39 12.39 -6.78 -4.05
C GLY A 39 12.02 -7.76 -5.16
N SER A 40 10.90 -8.48 -5.06
CA SER A 40 10.54 -9.54 -6.01
C SER A 40 9.06 -9.59 -6.39
N THR A 41 8.16 -9.15 -5.52
CA THR A 41 6.72 -9.22 -5.73
C THR A 41 6.23 -7.98 -6.47
N ALA A 42 5.81 -8.14 -7.73
CA ALA A 42 5.14 -7.08 -8.48
C ALA A 42 3.83 -6.68 -7.79
N GLY A 43 3.58 -5.37 -7.64
CA GLY A 43 2.45 -4.85 -6.87
C GLY A 43 2.71 -4.75 -5.36
N GLY A 44 3.74 -5.41 -4.84
CA GLY A 44 4.07 -5.43 -3.42
C GLY A 44 2.93 -5.96 -2.53
N ILE A 45 3.00 -5.62 -1.24
CA ILE A 45 2.03 -6.03 -0.21
C ILE A 45 1.30 -4.79 0.30
N GLU A 46 0.01 -4.69 -0.01
CA GLU A 46 -0.81 -3.57 0.43
C GLU A 46 -1.22 -3.66 1.90
N LEU A 47 -1.11 -2.55 2.62
CA LEU A 47 -1.54 -2.47 4.01
C LEU A 47 -3.05 -2.25 4.10
N ALA A 48 -3.69 -2.94 5.04
CA ALA A 48 -5.10 -2.76 5.33
C ALA A 48 -5.36 -1.37 5.92
N ARG A 49 -6.36 -0.67 5.37
CA ARG A 49 -6.89 0.55 5.97
C ARG A 49 -7.78 0.20 7.16
N ALA A 50 -7.86 1.08 8.15
CA ALA A 50 -8.77 0.90 9.29
C ALA A 50 -10.23 0.70 8.84
N ASP A 51 -10.66 1.48 7.84
CA ASP A 51 -11.98 1.37 7.20
C ASP A 51 -12.17 0.10 6.35
N GLY A 52 -11.10 -0.52 5.83
CA GLY A 52 -11.18 -1.79 5.11
C GLY A 52 -11.20 -3.01 6.04
N ALA A 53 -10.51 -2.94 7.18
CA ALA A 53 -10.44 -4.03 8.16
C ALA A 53 -11.80 -4.31 8.82
N ILE A 54 -12.59 -3.27 9.08
CA ILE A 54 -13.94 -3.39 9.63
C ILE A 54 -14.93 -4.05 8.66
N ALA A 55 -14.70 -3.97 7.34
CA ALA A 55 -15.55 -4.61 6.34
C ALA A 55 -15.42 -6.14 6.34
N MET A 56 -14.24 -6.67 6.71
CA MET A 56 -14.04 -8.12 6.77
C MET A 56 -14.58 -8.73 8.07
N ALA A 57 -14.60 -7.98 9.18
CA ALA A 57 -15.22 -8.42 10.43
C ALA A 57 -16.75 -8.62 10.30
N ILE A 58 -17.45 -7.66 9.69
CA ILE A 58 -18.90 -7.76 9.46
C ILE A 58 -19.30 -8.81 8.42
N VAL A 59 -18.42 -9.15 7.46
CA VAL A 59 -18.66 -10.22 6.47
C VAL A 59 -18.48 -11.62 7.06
N PHE A 60 -17.64 -11.79 8.10
CA PHE A 60 -17.43 -13.07 8.79
C PHE A 60 -18.15 -13.20 10.13
N GLY A 61 -19.04 -12.26 10.47
CA GLY A 61 -19.96 -12.40 11.61
C GLY A 61 -19.30 -12.42 12.99
N LEU A 62 -18.23 -11.65 13.18
CA LEU A 62 -17.67 -11.31 14.49
C LEU A 62 -18.01 -9.88 14.87
#